data_AF-A2DLC1-F1
#
_entry.id   AF-A2DLC1-F1
#
_cell.length_a   1.000
_cell.length_b   1.000
_cell.length_c   1.000
_cell.angle_alpha   90.00
_cell.angle_beta   90.00
_cell.angle_gamma   90.00
#
_symmetry.space_group_name_H-M   'P 1'
#
loop_
_entity.id
_entity.type
_entity.pdbx_description
1 polymer ?
#
loop_
_entity_poly.entity_id
_entity_poly.type
_entity_poly.pdbx_seq_one_letter_code
_entity_poly.pdbx_strand_id
1 'polypeptide(L)' 'MSVEAKTFSNKSNGETFTKGTYNGIEVLSRDKDGYINATKMAREAGRLNHLNRFLNSTKMQEILEFWLKEYGGAKSGST' A
#
# COMPACT_ATOMS: atom_id res chain seq x y z
N MET A 1 -1.12 9.39 13.31
CA MET A 1 -0.02 8.51 12.85
C MET A 1 0.25 7.45 13.90
N SER A 2 0.18 6.18 13.50
CA SER A 2 0.95 5.07 14.06
C SER A 2 0.88 3.95 13.02
N VAL A 3 2.02 3.37 12.62
CA VAL A 3 2.09 2.39 11.53
C VAL A 3 2.88 1.18 12.03
N GLU A 4 2.17 0.21 12.61
CA GLU A 4 2.68 -1.15 12.62
C GLU A 4 2.25 -1.82 11.31
N ALA A 5 3.07 -1.68 10.28
CA ALA A 5 2.89 -2.48 9.08
C ALA A 5 3.40 -3.90 9.35
N LYS A 6 2.62 -4.91 8.94
CA LYS A 6 2.97 -6.32 9.09
C LYS A 6 3.14 -6.95 7.73
N THR A 7 4.27 -7.63 7.56
CA THR A 7 4.52 -8.46 6.38
C THR A 7 3.91 -9.83 6.59
N PHE A 8 3.29 -10.39 5.55
CA PHE A 8 2.76 -11.74 5.55
C PHE A 8 2.98 -12.40 4.19
N SER A 9 3.14 -13.73 4.21
CA SER A 9 3.21 -14.53 2.99
C SER A 9 1.83 -14.98 2.57
N ASN A 10 1.49 -14.75 1.29
CA ASN A 10 0.30 -15.30 0.69
C ASN A 10 0.55 -16.77 0.31
N LYS A 11 -0.23 -17.68 0.88
CA LYS A 11 -0.07 -19.13 0.67
C LYS A 11 -0.43 -19.58 -0.75
N SER A 12 -1.26 -18.83 -1.49
CA SER A 12 -1.72 -19.27 -2.81
C SER A 12 -0.73 -19.00 -3.94
N ASN A 13 0.10 -17.96 -3.81
CA ASN A 13 1.06 -17.55 -4.85
C ASN A 13 2.50 -17.40 -4.34
N GLY A 14 2.74 -17.61 -3.04
CA GLY A 14 4.06 -17.52 -2.41
C GLY A 14 4.62 -16.09 -2.30
N GLU A 15 3.88 -15.08 -2.74
CA GLU A 15 4.32 -13.68 -2.66
C GLU A 15 4.18 -13.14 -1.23
N THR A 16 5.05 -12.21 -0.86
CA THR A 16 4.95 -11.49 0.41
C THR A 16 4.34 -10.12 0.19
N PHE A 17 3.53 -9.71 1.16
CA PHE A 17 2.86 -8.42 1.17
C PHE A 17 3.05 -7.74 2.50
N THR A 18 3.28 -6.43 2.47
CA THR A 18 3.26 -5.56 3.62
C THR A 18 1.93 -4.84 3.68
N LYS A 19 1.28 -4.92 4.85
CA LYS A 19 -0.03 -4.29 5.09
C LYS A 19 0.02 -3.42 6.32
N GLY A 20 -0.52 -2.21 6.18
CA GLY A 20 -0.58 -1.21 7.24
C GLY A 20 -1.70 -0.22 6.98
N THR A 21 -1.75 0.83 7.78
CA THR A 21 -2.84 1.81 7.69
C THR A 21 -2.25 3.22 7.64
N TYR A 22 -2.73 4.04 6.72
CA TYR A 22 -2.41 5.47 6.64
C TYR A 22 -3.69 6.29 6.86
N ASN A 23 -3.78 7.02 7.97
CA ASN A 23 -4.96 7.82 8.34
C ASN A 23 -6.29 7.05 8.23
N GLY A 24 -6.31 5.78 8.64
CA GLY A 24 -7.50 4.92 8.59
C GLY A 24 -7.72 4.19 7.27
N ILE A 25 -6.92 4.45 6.22
CA ILE A 25 -6.99 3.72 4.94
C ILE A 25 -5.97 2.57 4.97
N GLU A 26 -6.45 1.34 4.78
CA GLU A 26 -5.57 0.18 4.68
C GLU A 26 -4.80 0.20 3.35
N VAL A 27 -3.47 0.09 3.44
CA VAL A 27 -2.57 -0.02 2.30
C VAL A 27 -2.02 -1.44 2.27
N LEU A 28 -2.18 -2.09 1.12
CA LEU A 28 -1.61 -3.41 0.84
C LEU A 28 -0.62 -3.27 -0.30
N SER A 29 0.65 -3.50 0.00
CA SER A 29 1.75 -3.45 -0.95
C SER A 29 2.39 -4.81 -1.14
N ARG A 30 2.76 -5.15 -2.37
CA ARG A 30 3.56 -6.35 -2.67
C ARG A 30 5.03 -6.01 -2.50
N ASP A 31 5.76 -6.84 -1.77
CA ASP A 31 7.15 -6.50 -1.40
C ASP A 31 8.12 -6.66 -2.59
N LYS A 32 7.80 -7.53 -3.54
CA LYS A 32 8.68 -7.82 -4.69
C LYS A 32 8.88 -6.63 -5.62
N ASP A 33 7.86 -5.81 -5.81
CA ASP A 33 7.84 -4.76 -6.84
C ASP A 33 7.13 -3.47 -6.41
N GLY A 34 6.67 -3.38 -5.16
CA GLY A 34 5.98 -2.20 -4.64
C GLY A 34 4.58 -2.00 -5.20
N TYR A 35 3.96 -2.99 -5.85
CA TYR A 35 2.57 -2.88 -6.30
C TYR A 35 1.64 -2.57 -5.12
N ILE A 36 0.76 -1.57 -5.27
CA ILE A 36 -0.23 -1.19 -4.25
C ILE A 36 -1.66 -1.43 -4.76
N ASN A 37 -2.52 -2.03 -3.93
CA ASN A 37 -3.93 -2.25 -4.26
C ASN A 37 -4.78 -0.97 -4.10
N ALA A 38 -4.87 -0.19 -5.18
CA ALA A 38 -5.63 1.07 -5.19
C ALA A 38 -7.14 0.92 -5.03
N THR A 39 -7.73 -0.16 -5.55
CA THR A 39 -9.18 -0.42 -5.41
C THR A 39 -9.56 -0.61 -3.96
N LYS A 40 -8.72 -1.29 -3.17
CA LYS A 40 -8.94 -1.46 -1.73
C LYS A 40 -8.89 -0.12 -1.01
N MET A 41 -7.87 0.69 -1.28
CA MET A 41 -7.75 2.02 -0.67
C MET A 41 -8.95 2.92 -0.99
N ALA A 42 -9.42 2.93 -2.24
CA ALA A 42 -10.59 3.71 -2.62
C ALA A 42 -11.87 3.25 -1.91
N ARG A 43 -12.02 1.94 -1.65
CA ARG A 43 -13.15 1.40 -0.88
C ARG A 43 -13.10 1.86 0.58
N GLU A 44 -11.96 1.71 1.25
CA GLU A 44 -11.75 2.14 2.64
C GLU A 44 -11.96 3.66 2.79
N ALA A 45 -11.57 4.44 1.78
CA ALA A 45 -11.79 5.89 1.75
C ALA A 45 -13.25 6.31 1.45
N GLY A 46 -14.17 5.36 1.19
CA GLY A 46 -15.55 5.67 0.77
C GLY A 46 -15.64 6.30 -0.62
N ARG A 47 -14.65 6.07 -1.49
CA ARG A 47 -14.51 6.68 -2.82
C ARG A 47 -14.52 5.68 -3.98
N LEU A 48 -14.97 4.44 -3.76
CA LEU A 48 -14.98 3.41 -4.80
C LEU A 48 -15.75 3.83 -6.06
N ASN A 49 -16.91 4.49 -5.90
CA ASN A 49 -17.72 5.02 -7.01
C ASN A 49 -17.05 6.20 -7.76
N HIS A 50 -15.94 6.71 -7.22
CA HIS A 50 -15.17 7.82 -7.76
C HIS A 50 -13.68 7.46 -7.84
N LEU A 51 -13.37 6.21 -8.20
CA LEU A 51 -12.01 5.68 -8.22
C LEU A 51 -11.03 6.60 -8.95
N ASN A 52 -11.37 7.06 -10.16
CA ASN A 52 -10.51 7.98 -10.92
C ASN A 52 -10.23 9.28 -10.16
N ARG A 53 -11.20 9.82 -9.42
CA ARG A 53 -11.00 11.03 -8.60
C ARG A 53 -10.10 10.75 -7.39
N PHE A 54 -10.24 9.58 -6.77
CA PHE A 54 -9.38 9.15 -5.68
C PHE A 54 -7.93 8.96 -6.15
N LEU A 55 -7.72 8.27 -7.28
CA LEU A 55 -6.41 8.01 -7.85
C LEU A 55 -5.63 9.30 -8.15
N ASN A 56 -6.32 10.35 -8.59
CA ASN A 56 -5.73 11.65 -8.91
C ASN A 56 -5.76 12.64 -7.72
N SER A 57 -6.08 12.19 -6.51
CA SER A 57 -6.18 13.08 -5.35
C SER A 57 -4.83 13.28 -4.65
N THR A 58 -4.65 14.43 -4.00
CA THR A 58 -3.51 14.69 -3.10
C THR A 58 -3.40 13.63 -2.00
N LYS A 59 -4.53 13.12 -1.51
CA LYS A 59 -4.54 12.03 -0.50
C LYS A 59 -3.85 10.76 -1.01
N MET A 60 -4.10 10.39 -2.27
CA MET A 60 -3.44 9.24 -2.87
C MET A 60 -1.94 9.48 -3.03
N GLN A 61 -1.53 10.68 -3.46
CA GLN A 61 -0.12 11.06 -3.56
C GLN A 61 0.58 11.00 -2.20
N GLU A 62 -0.01 11.56 -1.15
CA GLU A 62 0.51 11.50 0.24
C GLU A 62 0.73 10.06 0.71
N ILE A 63 -0.23 9.16 0.44
CA ILE A 63 -0.13 7.74 0.80
C ILE A 63 1.03 7.08 0.04
N LEU A 64 1.13 7.30 -1.27
CA LEU A 64 2.20 6.74 -2.10
C LEU A 64 3.57 7.24 -1.66
N GLU A 65 3.74 8.54 -1.42
CA GLU A 65 5.01 9.14 -0.98
C GLU A 65 5.43 8.59 0.38
N PHE A 66 4.50 8.53 1.35
CA PHE A 66 4.76 7.90 2.64
C PHE A 66 5.18 6.44 2.48
N TRP A 67 4.41 5.67 1.70
CA TRP A 67 4.66 4.23 1.57
C TRP A 67 5.96 3.92 0.85
N LEU A 68 6.29 4.67 -0.20
CA LEU A 68 7.57 4.55 -0.91
C LEU A 68 8.74 4.93 0.00
N LYS A 69 8.60 5.95 0.84
CA LYS A 69 9.65 6.35 1.78
C LYS A 69 9.92 5.30 2.85
N GLU A 70 8.86 4.75 3.45
CA GLU A 70 8.98 3.84 4.60
C GLU A 70 9.19 2.37 4.17
N TYR A 71 8.63 1.97 3.02
CA TYR A 71 8.57 0.57 2.58
C TYR A 71 8.98 0.34 1.11
N GLY A 72 9.28 1.41 0.35
CA GLY A 72 9.68 1.32 -1.06
C GLY A 72 11.12 0.87 -1.28
N GLY A 73 11.87 0.64 -0.21
CA GLY A 73 13.14 -0.06 -0.28
C GLY A 73 12.92 -1.47 -0.76
N ALA A 74 13.17 -1.73 -2.05
CA ALA A 74 13.59 -3.05 -2.47
C ALA A 74 14.68 -3.47 -1.50
N LYS A 75 14.51 -4.61 -0.82
CA LYS A 75 15.65 -5.28 -0.20
C LYS A 75 16.56 -5.65 -1.37
N SER A 76 17.44 -4.73 -1.76
CA SER A 76 18.62 -5.03 -2.55
C SER A 76 19.27 -6.18 -1.81
N GLY A 77 19.29 -7.36 -2.42
CA GLY A 77 19.91 -8.52 -1.83
C GLY A 77 21.34 -8.16 -1.46
N SER A 78 21.62 -8.03 -0.16
CA SER A 78 22.97 -8.24 0.33
C SER A 78 23.27 -9.71 0.10
N THR A 79 24.00 -9.96 -0.98
CA THR A 79 24.75 -11.20 -1.18
C THR A 79 26.04 -11.07 -0.39
#